data_AF-G0J1Q9-F1
#
_entry.id   AF-G0J1Q9-F1
#
_cell.length_a   1.000
_cell.length_b   1.000
_cell.length_c   1.000
_cell.angle_alpha   90.00
_cell.angle_beta   90.00
_cell.angle_gamma   90.00
#
_symmetry.space_group_name_H-M   'P 1'
#
loop_
_entity.id
_entity.type
_entity.pdbx_description
1 polymer ?
#
loop_
_entity_poly.entity_id
_entity_poly.type
_entity_poly.pdbx_seq_one_letter_code
_entity_poly.pdbx_strand_id
1 'polypeptide(L)'
;MNIIILFFAILLLLIIIWDFFITVLSISGAGFVSSMISALISTVFLKLSRLLKNREVLNYSGVSVILSLIIWWIGGLWLGFFLLLVSDSDSVVNTSTHEMASISDKFYYSGYVLSTMGNGDFKPGSSTWQIVIAFFPFSGFIFITTAMTYLISVSSAVIFKRSLAHSITDIMGLDNYDERINCLYENTDNIRNRINQHNQNHLAYPVVHYFYSLDKKASFSVGLWELNAMLTSLQNDPTQPLNKLKPLNQAIDNYLSSMGEAFIPKVQSNSENEGEDSVKKRRKQLQNLLKSDGWHLNQIEMY
;
A
#
# COMPACT_ATOMS: atom_id res chain seq x y z
N MET A 1 14.81 -37.23 8.38
CA MET A 1 13.88 -36.11 8.65
C MET A 1 14.20 -35.34 9.94
N ASN A 2 14.46 -34.04 9.83
CA ASN A 2 14.69 -33.10 10.92
C ASN A 2 13.41 -32.30 11.20
N ILE A 3 12.73 -32.66 12.29
CA ILE A 3 11.40 -32.13 12.66
C ILE A 3 11.44 -30.62 12.93
N ILE A 4 12.54 -30.10 13.46
CA ILE A 4 12.67 -28.67 13.77
C ILE A 4 12.65 -27.86 12.47
N ILE A 5 13.44 -28.26 11.48
CA ILE A 5 13.49 -27.59 10.17
C ILE A 5 12.14 -27.72 9.47
N LEU A 6 11.50 -28.89 9.53
CA LEU A 6 10.17 -29.11 8.98
C LEU A 6 9.13 -28.15 9.59
N PHE A 7 9.13 -28.00 10.91
CA PHE A 7 8.23 -27.09 11.61
C PHE A 7 8.43 -25.65 11.16
N PHE A 8 9.68 -25.16 11.10
CA PHE A 8 9.97 -23.81 10.63
C PHE A 8 9.62 -23.58 9.15
N ALA A 9 9.83 -24.59 8.30
CA ALA A 9 9.45 -24.53 6.89
C ALA A 9 7.93 -24.35 6.74
N ILE A 10 7.15 -25.18 7.41
CA ILE A 10 5.68 -25.11 7.38
C ILE A 10 5.19 -23.80 7.97
N LEU A 11 5.74 -23.37 9.11
CA LEU A 11 5.37 -22.11 9.76
C LEU A 11 5.63 -20.92 8.85
N LEU A 12 6.81 -20.87 8.21
CA LEU A 12 7.16 -19.80 7.27
C LEU A 12 6.21 -19.78 6.07
N LEU A 13 5.92 -20.94 5.47
CA LEU A 13 4.97 -21.04 4.36
C LEU A 13 3.58 -20.54 4.75
N LEU A 14 3.08 -20.92 5.93
CA LEU A 14 1.78 -20.46 6.43
C LEU A 14 1.76 -18.95 6.66
N ILE A 15 2.82 -18.38 7.23
CA ILE A 15 2.94 -16.92 7.42
C ILE A 15 2.92 -16.20 6.08
N ILE A 16 3.66 -16.69 5.09
CA ILE A 16 3.72 -16.09 3.75
C ILE A 16 2.38 -16.19 3.04
N ILE A 17 1.73 -17.35 3.06
CA ILE A 17 0.40 -17.55 2.46
C ILE A 17 -0.63 -16.63 3.13
N TRP A 18 -0.64 -16.58 4.45
CA TRP A 18 -1.56 -15.72 5.20
C TRP A 18 -1.33 -14.24 4.89
N ASP A 19 -0.08 -13.76 4.98
CA ASP A 19 0.26 -12.37 4.73
C ASP A 19 -0.04 -11.96 3.27
N PHE A 20 0.25 -12.84 2.31
CA PHE A 20 -0.03 -12.63 0.89
C PHE A 20 -1.53 -12.47 0.62
N PHE A 21 -2.34 -13.46 1.02
CA PHE A 21 -3.77 -13.44 0.73
C PHE A 21 -4.49 -12.30 1.46
N ILE A 22 -4.11 -12.00 2.71
CA ILE A 22 -4.66 -10.82 3.39
C ILE A 22 -4.25 -9.54 2.66
N THR A 23 -2.99 -9.38 2.25
CA THR A 23 -2.56 -8.12 1.61
C THR A 23 -3.15 -7.91 0.23
N VAL A 24 -3.37 -8.99 -0.53
CA VAL A 24 -3.86 -8.88 -1.92
C VAL A 24 -5.38 -8.96 -2.04
N LEU A 25 -6.05 -9.77 -1.20
CA LEU A 25 -7.49 -9.99 -1.28
C LEU A 25 -8.30 -9.24 -0.22
N SER A 26 -7.67 -8.79 0.88
CA SER A 26 -8.41 -8.04 1.89
C SER A 26 -8.77 -6.64 1.38
N ILE A 27 -10.03 -6.29 1.55
CA ILE A 27 -10.54 -4.93 1.28
C ILE A 27 -10.33 -4.03 2.51
N SER A 28 -9.91 -4.57 3.65
CA SER A 28 -9.82 -3.85 4.93
C SER A 28 -8.40 -3.59 5.43
N GLY A 29 -7.37 -3.79 4.60
CA GLY A 29 -5.99 -3.47 4.96
C GLY A 29 -4.95 -4.47 4.48
N ALA A 30 -3.71 -4.26 4.92
CA ALA A 30 -2.57 -5.10 4.56
C ALA A 30 -2.29 -6.14 5.66
N GLY A 31 -1.64 -7.23 5.29
CA GLY A 31 -1.12 -8.22 6.23
C GLY A 31 -0.17 -7.60 7.25
N PHE A 32 0.00 -8.27 8.39
CA PHE A 32 0.84 -7.77 9.47
C PHE A 32 2.30 -7.56 9.04
N VAL A 33 2.87 -8.49 8.28
CA VAL A 33 4.27 -8.37 7.85
C VAL A 33 4.38 -7.34 6.73
N SER A 34 3.43 -7.36 5.79
CA SER A 34 3.38 -6.39 4.69
C SER A 34 3.24 -4.94 5.19
N SER A 35 2.39 -4.69 6.18
CA SER A 35 2.24 -3.36 6.80
C SER A 35 3.51 -2.92 7.54
N MET A 36 4.15 -3.82 8.29
CA MET A 36 5.41 -3.56 8.97
C MET A 36 6.54 -3.22 7.98
N ILE A 37 6.73 -4.02 6.92
CA ILE A 37 7.74 -3.78 5.88
C ILE A 37 7.51 -2.42 5.23
N SER A 38 6.25 -2.14 4.85
CA SER A 38 5.88 -0.90 4.18
C SER A 38 6.17 0.34 5.04
N ALA A 39 5.76 0.30 6.32
CA ALA A 39 5.99 1.39 7.26
C ALA A 39 7.50 1.60 7.55
N LEU A 40 8.27 0.51 7.67
CA LEU A 40 9.71 0.58 7.90
C LEU A 40 10.43 1.24 6.73
N ILE A 41 10.16 0.79 5.51
CA ILE A 41 10.76 1.33 4.29
C ILE A 41 10.39 2.81 4.15
N SER A 42 9.10 3.14 4.25
CA SER A 42 8.62 4.53 4.18
C SER A 42 9.30 5.42 5.24
N THR A 43 9.43 4.94 6.48
CA THR A 43 10.09 5.68 7.55
C THR A 43 11.56 5.95 7.23
N VAL A 44 12.26 4.97 6.63
CA VAL A 44 13.64 5.14 6.16
C VAL A 44 13.71 6.22 5.07
N PHE A 45 12.83 6.17 4.07
CA PHE A 45 12.76 7.17 3.00
C PHE A 45 12.43 8.58 3.52
N LEU A 46 11.49 8.70 4.47
CA LEU A 46 11.15 9.97 5.13
C LEU A 46 12.32 10.52 5.95
N LYS A 47 13.05 9.67 6.68
CA LYS A 47 14.27 10.09 7.40
C LYS A 47 15.36 10.51 6.44
N LEU A 48 15.59 9.75 5.36
CA LEU A 48 16.64 10.01 4.39
C LEU A 48 16.40 11.32 3.63
N SER A 49 15.16 11.59 3.21
CA SER A 49 14.80 12.86 2.57
C SER A 49 15.02 14.07 3.48
N ARG A 50 14.77 13.94 4.79
CA ARG A 50 15.07 14.99 5.78
C ARG A 50 16.57 15.19 5.99
N LEU A 51 17.32 14.10 6.10
CA LEU A 51 18.77 14.14 6.31
C LEU A 51 19.51 14.74 5.11
N LEU A 52 19.15 14.33 3.89
CA LEU A 52 19.76 14.83 2.66
C LEU A 52 19.17 16.17 2.19
N LYS A 53 18.08 16.64 2.83
CA LYS A 53 17.27 17.78 2.38
C LYS A 53 16.83 17.66 0.91
N ASN A 54 16.78 16.45 0.37
CA ASN A 54 16.33 16.17 -0.99
C ASN A 54 15.06 15.33 -0.95
N ARG A 55 13.96 15.91 -1.44
CA ARG A 55 12.65 15.26 -1.48
C ARG A 55 12.56 14.23 -2.61
N GLU A 56 13.39 14.32 -3.65
CA GLU A 56 13.39 13.40 -4.81
C GLU A 56 13.54 11.94 -4.41
N VAL A 57 14.24 11.67 -3.30
CA VAL A 57 14.41 10.34 -2.72
C VAL A 57 13.05 9.67 -2.42
N LEU A 58 12.03 10.46 -2.06
CA LEU A 58 10.68 9.95 -1.78
C LEU A 58 9.96 9.37 -3.01
N ASN A 59 10.39 9.72 -4.23
CA ASN A 59 9.82 9.15 -5.46
C ASN A 59 10.04 7.63 -5.54
N TYR A 60 11.11 7.14 -4.92
CA TYR A 60 11.46 5.72 -4.88
C TYR A 60 10.80 4.96 -3.72
N SER A 61 10.14 5.64 -2.77
CA SER A 61 9.53 5.01 -1.59
C SER A 61 8.50 3.96 -1.98
N GLY A 62 7.47 4.35 -2.76
CA GLY A 62 6.39 3.45 -3.15
C GLY A 62 6.87 2.24 -3.96
N VAL A 63 7.78 2.47 -4.92
CA VAL A 63 8.38 1.39 -5.73
C VAL A 63 9.19 0.44 -4.85
N SER A 64 9.99 0.96 -3.92
CA SER A 64 10.80 0.15 -2.99
C SER A 64 9.93 -0.69 -2.07
N VAL A 65 8.80 -0.15 -1.60
CA VAL A 65 7.81 -0.91 -0.81
C VAL A 65 7.28 -2.08 -1.62
N ILE A 66 6.75 -1.84 -2.83
CA ILE A 66 6.19 -2.91 -3.68
C ILE A 66 7.23 -4.00 -3.97
N LEU A 67 8.45 -3.62 -4.39
CA LEU A 67 9.50 -4.58 -4.68
C LEU A 67 9.87 -5.41 -3.45
N SER A 68 9.93 -4.79 -2.27
CA SER A 68 10.22 -5.50 -1.03
C SER A 68 9.12 -6.48 -0.64
N LEU A 69 7.84 -6.14 -0.88
CA LEU A 69 6.73 -7.07 -0.68
C LEU A 69 6.81 -8.27 -1.63
N ILE A 70 7.12 -8.04 -2.90
CA ILE A 70 7.30 -9.12 -3.88
C ILE A 70 8.45 -10.03 -3.49
N ILE A 71 9.59 -9.46 -3.08
CA ILE A 71 10.75 -10.23 -2.58
C ILE A 71 10.36 -11.01 -1.32
N TRP A 72 9.62 -10.40 -0.40
CA TRP A 72 9.14 -11.07 0.81
C TRP A 72 8.25 -12.27 0.47
N TRP A 73 7.28 -12.12 -0.43
CA TRP A 73 6.37 -13.21 -0.78
C TRP A 73 7.05 -14.31 -1.60
N ILE A 74 7.71 -13.96 -2.70
CA ILE A 74 8.35 -14.96 -3.59
C ILE A 74 9.57 -15.57 -2.90
N GLY A 75 10.41 -14.74 -2.27
CA GLY A 75 11.58 -15.19 -1.54
C GLY A 75 11.21 -16.01 -0.29
N GLY A 76 10.16 -15.62 0.43
CA GLY A 76 9.64 -16.38 1.56
C GLY A 76 9.03 -17.72 1.15
N LEU A 77 8.27 -17.76 0.05
CA LEU A 77 7.74 -19.00 -0.52
C LEU A 77 8.87 -19.93 -0.96
N TRP A 78 9.88 -19.38 -1.64
CA TRP A 78 11.07 -20.12 -2.08
C TRP A 78 11.86 -20.68 -0.89
N LEU A 79 12.15 -19.83 0.11
CA LEU A 79 12.91 -20.20 1.29
C LEU A 79 12.15 -21.24 2.12
N GLY A 80 10.84 -21.07 2.29
CA GLY A 80 9.98 -22.05 2.97
C GLY A 80 9.99 -23.40 2.26
N PHE A 81 9.92 -23.42 0.93
CA PHE A 81 10.01 -24.65 0.16
C PHE A 81 11.40 -25.30 0.25
N PHE A 82 12.46 -24.51 0.13
CA PHE A 82 13.83 -24.98 0.29
C PHE A 82 14.04 -25.63 1.66
N LEU A 83 13.60 -24.98 2.74
CA LEU A 83 13.68 -25.54 4.09
C LEU A 83 12.86 -26.81 4.22
N LEU A 84 11.70 -26.89 3.56
CA LEU A 84 10.89 -28.10 3.50
C LEU A 84 11.69 -29.27 2.91
N LEU A 85 12.39 -29.06 1.79
CA LEU A 85 13.25 -30.08 1.17
C LEU A 85 14.47 -30.43 2.05
N VAL A 86 15.07 -29.44 2.70
CA VAL A 86 16.21 -29.69 3.61
C VAL A 86 15.78 -30.49 4.85
N SER A 87 14.52 -30.39 5.25
CA SER A 87 14.01 -31.12 6.41
C SER A 87 14.06 -32.65 6.24
N ASP A 88 14.13 -33.18 5.02
CA ASP A 88 14.22 -34.61 4.79
C ASP A 88 15.33 -34.93 3.79
N SER A 89 16.30 -35.77 4.17
CA SER A 89 17.45 -36.12 3.31
C SER A 89 16.99 -36.69 1.97
N ASP A 90 15.93 -37.50 2.02
CA ASP A 90 15.41 -38.30 0.90
C ASP A 90 14.37 -37.53 0.08
N SER A 91 14.24 -36.22 0.29
CA SER A 91 13.27 -35.38 -0.42
C SER A 91 13.51 -35.31 -1.93
N VAL A 92 14.79 -35.27 -2.31
CA VAL A 92 15.25 -35.04 -3.68
C VAL A 92 16.45 -35.94 -3.93
N VAL A 93 16.45 -36.60 -5.08
CA VAL A 93 17.55 -37.47 -5.53
C VAL A 93 18.00 -37.06 -6.92
N ASN A 94 19.28 -37.28 -7.20
CA ASN A 94 19.82 -37.08 -8.54
C ASN A 94 19.22 -38.12 -9.51
N THR A 95 18.78 -37.67 -10.69
CA THR A 95 18.09 -38.56 -11.64
C THR A 95 19.01 -39.64 -12.22
N SER A 96 20.30 -39.34 -12.39
CA SER A 96 21.30 -40.26 -12.95
C SER A 96 21.92 -41.15 -11.87
N THR A 97 22.47 -40.57 -10.80
CA THR A 97 23.21 -41.36 -9.78
C THR A 97 22.31 -42.00 -8.74
N HIS A 98 21.05 -41.54 -8.61
CA HIS A 98 20.11 -41.96 -7.56
C HIS A 98 20.58 -41.63 -6.13
N GLU A 99 21.64 -40.84 -5.99
CA GLU A 99 22.14 -40.37 -4.70
C GLU A 99 21.28 -39.22 -4.17
N MET A 100 21.27 -39.08 -2.85
CA MET A 100 20.58 -37.97 -2.17
C MET A 100 21.19 -36.63 -2.58
N ALA A 101 20.32 -35.67 -2.90
CA ALA A 101 20.75 -34.32 -3.26
C ALA A 101 21.39 -33.60 -2.06
N SER A 102 22.49 -32.88 -2.31
CA SER A 102 23.12 -32.03 -1.30
C SER A 102 22.23 -30.82 -0.95
N ILE A 103 22.59 -30.08 0.11
CA ILE A 103 21.84 -28.87 0.51
C ILE A 103 21.85 -27.82 -0.62
N SER A 104 22.99 -27.62 -1.29
CA SER A 104 23.08 -26.71 -2.45
C SER A 104 22.24 -27.18 -3.62
N ASP A 105 22.19 -28.49 -3.88
CA ASP A 105 21.35 -29.06 -4.94
C ASP A 105 19.87 -28.87 -4.64
N LYS A 106 19.45 -29.02 -3.38
CA LYS A 106 18.06 -28.74 -2.95
C LYS A 106 17.72 -27.26 -3.08
N PHE A 107 18.66 -26.35 -2.82
CA PHE A 107 18.47 -24.92 -3.05
C PHE A 107 18.26 -24.62 -4.53
N TYR A 108 19.14 -25.14 -5.38
CA TYR A 108 19.01 -25.02 -6.84
C TYR A 108 17.70 -25.62 -7.35
N TYR A 109 17.37 -26.85 -6.94
CA TYR A 109 16.15 -27.56 -7.31
C TYR A 109 14.88 -26.81 -6.86
N SER A 110 14.87 -26.25 -5.65
CA SER A 110 13.71 -25.50 -5.14
C SER A 110 13.41 -24.26 -5.99
N GLY A 111 14.43 -23.52 -6.41
CA GLY A 111 14.26 -22.34 -7.27
C GLY A 111 13.79 -22.74 -8.67
N TYR A 112 14.32 -23.83 -9.16
CA TYR A 112 13.97 -24.44 -10.43
C TYR A 112 12.51 -24.95 -10.50
N VAL A 113 12.00 -25.55 -9.42
CA VAL A 113 10.59 -25.96 -9.30
C VAL A 113 9.69 -24.73 -9.22
N LEU A 114 10.09 -23.72 -8.43
CA LEU A 114 9.32 -22.48 -8.27
C LEU A 114 9.23 -21.68 -9.58
N SER A 115 10.29 -21.69 -10.39
CA SER A 115 10.35 -21.02 -11.70
C SER A 115 9.75 -21.84 -12.86
N THR A 116 9.21 -23.02 -12.57
CA THR A 116 8.55 -23.93 -13.52
C THR A 116 9.45 -24.41 -14.68
N MET A 117 10.78 -24.44 -14.51
CA MET A 117 11.73 -24.59 -15.62
C MET A 117 11.84 -26.03 -16.20
N GLY A 118 11.77 -27.11 -15.42
CA GLY A 118 11.60 -28.46 -16.01
C GLY A 118 12.81 -29.24 -16.62
N ASN A 119 14.07 -28.78 -16.52
CA ASN A 119 15.37 -29.48 -16.80
C ASN A 119 15.58 -30.97 -16.44
N GLY A 120 15.10 -31.52 -15.31
CA GLY A 120 15.13 -32.97 -15.04
C GLY A 120 16.36 -33.57 -14.34
N ASP A 121 17.35 -32.75 -13.94
CA ASP A 121 18.58 -33.21 -13.25
C ASP A 121 18.30 -33.88 -11.89
N PHE A 122 17.21 -33.47 -11.25
CA PHE A 122 16.77 -33.95 -9.95
C PHE A 122 15.30 -34.35 -10.00
N LYS A 123 14.95 -35.37 -9.22
CA LYS A 123 13.58 -35.88 -9.09
C LYS A 123 13.18 -36.04 -7.61
N PRO A 124 11.87 -36.08 -7.31
CA PRO A 124 11.38 -36.43 -5.98
C PRO A 124 11.93 -37.78 -5.53
N GLY A 125 12.39 -37.88 -4.28
CA GLY A 125 12.96 -39.14 -3.76
C GLY A 125 11.93 -40.18 -3.31
N SER A 126 10.67 -39.77 -3.11
CA SER A 126 9.55 -40.67 -2.77
C SER A 126 8.24 -40.23 -3.42
N SER A 127 7.24 -41.13 -3.44
CA SER A 127 5.89 -40.83 -3.95
C SER A 127 5.22 -39.69 -3.18
N THR A 128 5.47 -39.56 -1.87
CA THR A 128 4.95 -38.44 -1.07
C THR A 128 5.58 -37.11 -1.50
N TRP A 129 6.90 -37.09 -1.69
CA TRP A 129 7.61 -35.90 -2.18
C TRP A 129 7.20 -35.54 -3.61
N GLN A 130 6.86 -36.52 -4.44
CA GLN A 130 6.36 -36.27 -5.79
C GLN A 130 5.09 -35.43 -5.78
N ILE A 131 4.16 -35.72 -4.87
CA ILE A 131 2.93 -34.95 -4.72
C ILE A 131 3.23 -33.55 -4.21
N VAL A 132 4.01 -33.43 -3.13
CA VAL A 132 4.36 -32.13 -2.53
C VAL A 132 5.04 -31.22 -3.56
N ILE A 133 6.07 -31.71 -4.23
CA ILE A 133 6.83 -30.96 -5.24
C ILE A 133 5.93 -30.59 -6.43
N ALA A 134 4.98 -31.44 -6.84
CA ALA A 134 4.06 -31.12 -7.92
C ALA A 134 3.14 -29.93 -7.62
N PHE A 135 2.80 -29.66 -6.35
CA PHE A 135 1.96 -28.51 -5.97
C PHE A 135 2.71 -27.16 -5.94
N PHE A 136 4.04 -27.18 -5.76
CA PHE A 136 4.81 -25.94 -5.61
C PHE A 136 4.87 -25.06 -6.86
N PRO A 137 5.05 -25.60 -8.09
CA PRO A 137 4.97 -24.81 -9.33
C PRO A 137 3.63 -24.07 -9.47
N PHE A 138 2.51 -24.71 -9.15
CA PHE A 138 1.18 -24.06 -9.17
C PHE A 138 1.10 -22.92 -8.16
N SER A 139 1.65 -23.13 -6.96
CA SER A 139 1.70 -22.10 -5.92
C SER A 139 2.55 -20.90 -6.36
N GLY A 140 3.74 -21.16 -6.92
CA GLY A 140 4.59 -20.12 -7.50
C GLY A 140 3.89 -19.32 -8.59
N PHE A 141 3.21 -20.00 -9.51
CA PHE A 141 2.42 -19.37 -10.56
C PHE A 141 1.30 -18.48 -10.00
N ILE A 142 0.52 -18.95 -9.03
CA ILE A 142 -0.54 -18.17 -8.37
C ILE A 142 0.05 -16.91 -7.71
N PHE A 143 1.17 -17.04 -7.00
CA PHE A 143 1.81 -15.92 -6.33
C PHE A 143 2.34 -14.88 -7.31
N ILE A 144 3.08 -15.29 -8.34
CA ILE A 144 3.68 -14.37 -9.33
C ILE A 144 2.58 -13.63 -10.12
N THR A 145 1.59 -14.37 -10.63
CA THR A 145 0.49 -13.78 -11.42
C THR A 145 -0.32 -12.79 -10.59
N THR A 146 -0.72 -13.18 -9.38
CA THR A 146 -1.50 -12.35 -8.47
C THR A 146 -0.69 -11.14 -7.97
N ALA A 147 0.61 -11.28 -7.71
CA ALA A 147 1.49 -10.16 -7.37
C ALA A 147 1.62 -9.15 -8.51
N MET A 148 1.68 -9.62 -9.77
CA MET A 148 1.68 -8.74 -10.94
C MET A 148 0.35 -8.00 -11.09
N THR A 149 -0.79 -8.68 -10.92
CA THR A 149 -2.12 -8.05 -10.92
C THR A 149 -2.26 -7.02 -9.80
N TYR A 150 -1.73 -7.32 -8.61
CA TYR A 150 -1.68 -6.39 -7.49
C TYR A 150 -0.86 -5.14 -7.85
N LEU A 151 0.33 -5.28 -8.45
CA LEU A 151 1.16 -4.16 -8.88
C LEU A 151 0.41 -3.24 -9.86
N ILE A 152 -0.29 -3.82 -10.84
CA ILE A 152 -1.10 -3.06 -11.81
C ILE A 152 -2.21 -2.29 -11.09
N SER A 153 -2.90 -2.94 -10.15
CA SER A 153 -4.01 -2.34 -9.40
C SER A 153 -3.55 -1.19 -8.50
N VAL A 154 -2.42 -1.37 -7.80
CA VAL A 154 -1.78 -0.31 -7.01
C VAL A 154 -1.35 0.85 -7.91
N SER A 155 -0.73 0.57 -9.05
CA SER A 155 -0.30 1.60 -10.01
C SER A 155 -1.48 2.43 -10.50
N SER A 156 -2.60 1.79 -10.85
CA SER A 156 -3.85 2.45 -11.22
C SER A 156 -4.38 3.33 -10.09
N ALA A 157 -4.39 2.84 -8.86
CA ALA A 157 -4.83 3.60 -7.68
C ALA A 157 -3.94 4.83 -7.40
N VAL A 158 -2.63 4.72 -7.61
CA VAL A 158 -1.67 5.85 -7.48
C VAL A 158 -1.89 6.89 -8.57
N ILE A 159 -2.08 6.46 -9.83
CA ILE A 159 -2.40 7.37 -10.95
C ILE A 159 -3.71 8.09 -10.66
N PHE A 160 -4.72 7.38 -10.17
CA PHE A 160 -6.00 7.95 -9.77
C PHE A 160 -5.84 8.99 -8.65
N LYS A 161 -5.07 8.70 -7.59
CA LYS A 161 -4.72 9.64 -6.51
C LYS A 161 -4.12 10.94 -7.06
N ARG A 162 -3.16 10.84 -7.98
CA ARG A 162 -2.49 11.99 -8.60
C ARG A 162 -3.44 12.78 -9.50
N SER A 163 -4.25 12.10 -10.30
CA SER A 163 -5.25 12.74 -11.15
C SER A 163 -6.29 13.50 -10.31
N LEU A 164 -6.70 12.95 -9.15
CA LEU A 164 -7.60 13.63 -8.22
C LEU A 164 -6.93 14.87 -7.59
N ALA A 165 -5.67 14.75 -7.19
CA ALA A 165 -4.90 15.88 -6.69
C ALA A 165 -4.87 17.03 -7.70
N HIS A 166 -4.52 16.74 -8.96
CA HIS A 166 -4.51 17.75 -10.04
C HIS A 166 -5.87 18.40 -10.22
N SER A 167 -6.96 17.63 -10.32
CA SER A 167 -8.30 18.21 -10.49
C SER A 167 -8.71 19.12 -9.34
N ILE A 168 -8.25 18.86 -8.11
CA ILE A 168 -8.50 19.75 -6.98
C ILE A 168 -7.63 21.01 -7.10
N THR A 169 -6.33 20.84 -7.32
CA THR A 169 -5.38 21.98 -7.37
C THR A 169 -5.60 22.89 -8.57
N ASP A 170 -6.10 22.36 -9.69
CA ASP A 170 -6.44 23.15 -10.88
C ASP A 170 -7.60 24.10 -10.58
N ILE A 171 -8.61 23.64 -9.83
CA ILE A 171 -9.70 24.52 -9.34
C ILE A 171 -9.14 25.52 -8.33
N MET A 172 -8.34 25.07 -7.35
CA MET A 172 -7.78 25.97 -6.33
C MET A 172 -6.81 27.01 -6.90
N GLY A 173 -6.19 26.71 -8.05
CA GLY A 173 -5.27 27.59 -8.76
C GLY A 173 -5.93 28.65 -9.63
N LEU A 174 -7.27 28.71 -9.71
CA LEU A 174 -7.97 29.78 -10.44
C LEU A 174 -7.77 31.12 -9.73
N ASP A 175 -7.30 32.14 -10.45
CA ASP A 175 -6.99 33.47 -9.89
C ASP A 175 -8.24 34.20 -9.38
N ASN A 176 -9.36 34.06 -10.09
CA ASN A 176 -10.62 34.70 -9.73
C ASN A 176 -11.40 33.87 -8.69
N TYR A 177 -11.69 34.48 -7.55
CA TYR A 177 -12.40 33.84 -6.43
C TYR A 177 -13.82 33.37 -6.80
N ASP A 178 -14.58 34.17 -7.55
CA ASP A 178 -15.95 33.82 -7.93
C ASP A 178 -15.96 32.69 -8.97
N GLU A 179 -15.01 32.70 -9.90
CA GLU A 179 -14.81 31.63 -10.88
C GLU A 179 -14.44 30.32 -10.19
N ARG A 180 -13.53 30.38 -9.21
CA ARG A 180 -13.14 29.25 -8.37
C ARG A 180 -14.34 28.63 -7.65
N ILE A 181 -15.19 29.47 -7.05
CA ILE A 181 -16.42 29.03 -6.37
C ILE A 181 -17.36 28.32 -7.34
N ASN A 182 -17.64 28.95 -8.48
CA ASN A 182 -18.56 28.42 -9.47
C ASN A 182 -18.06 27.08 -10.02
N CYS A 183 -16.77 26.99 -10.38
CA CYS A 183 -16.15 25.77 -10.84
C CYS A 183 -16.20 24.65 -9.77
N LEU A 184 -15.97 24.99 -8.50
CA LEU A 184 -16.10 24.04 -7.39
C LEU A 184 -17.53 23.51 -7.27
N TYR A 185 -18.54 24.38 -7.35
CA TYR A 185 -19.95 23.96 -7.28
C TYR A 185 -20.33 23.03 -8.43
N GLU A 186 -19.89 23.33 -9.66
CA GLU A 186 -20.13 22.49 -10.84
C GLU A 186 -19.48 21.11 -10.72
N ASN A 187 -18.32 21.02 -10.06
CA ASN A 187 -17.54 19.79 -9.95
C ASN A 187 -17.70 19.07 -8.60
N THR A 188 -18.55 19.56 -7.70
CA THR A 188 -18.65 19.05 -6.32
C THR A 188 -18.97 17.55 -6.26
N ASP A 189 -19.94 17.07 -7.04
CA ASP A 189 -20.31 15.64 -7.05
C ASP A 189 -19.20 14.76 -7.64
N ASN A 190 -18.50 15.26 -8.68
CA ASN A 190 -17.37 14.56 -9.29
C ASN A 190 -16.22 14.39 -8.27
N ILE A 191 -15.82 15.48 -7.61
CA ILE A 191 -14.77 15.47 -6.58
C ILE A 191 -15.16 14.56 -5.42
N ARG A 192 -16.41 14.66 -4.93
CA ARG A 192 -16.92 13.80 -3.86
C ARG A 192 -16.78 12.32 -4.23
N ASN A 193 -17.28 11.94 -5.40
CA ASN A 193 -17.24 10.55 -5.86
C ASN A 193 -15.80 10.06 -6.02
N ARG A 194 -14.89 10.91 -6.51
CA ARG A 194 -13.47 10.57 -6.65
C ARG A 194 -12.75 10.48 -5.31
N ILE A 195 -13.06 11.31 -4.32
CA ILE A 195 -12.55 11.18 -2.94
C ILE A 195 -13.02 9.86 -2.34
N ASN A 196 -14.30 9.50 -2.49
CA ASN A 196 -14.83 8.23 -2.02
C ASN A 196 -14.13 7.04 -2.70
N GLN A 197 -13.93 7.10 -4.03
CA GLN A 197 -13.19 6.09 -4.76
C GLN A 197 -11.73 6.01 -4.31
N HIS A 198 -11.07 7.15 -4.03
CA HIS A 198 -9.72 7.16 -3.49
C HIS A 198 -9.68 6.52 -2.09
N ASN A 199 -10.69 6.77 -1.24
CA ASN A 199 -10.80 6.13 0.07
C ASN A 199 -10.92 4.59 -0.07
N GLN A 200 -11.79 4.11 -0.95
CA GLN A 200 -11.93 2.66 -1.21
C GLN A 200 -10.65 2.05 -1.76
N ASN A 201 -9.98 2.73 -2.71
CA ASN A 201 -8.69 2.30 -3.22
C ASN A 201 -7.63 2.25 -2.12
N HIS A 202 -7.67 3.15 -1.14
CA HIS A 202 -6.72 3.16 -0.03
C HIS A 202 -6.95 2.00 0.95
N LEU A 203 -8.21 1.60 1.16
CA LEU A 203 -8.56 0.45 1.99
C LEU A 203 -8.14 -0.88 1.31
N ALA A 204 -8.42 -1.01 0.01
CA ALA A 204 -8.02 -2.16 -0.79
C ALA A 204 -6.51 -2.22 -1.06
N TYR A 205 -5.86 -1.07 -1.23
CA TYR A 205 -4.43 -0.95 -1.54
C TYR A 205 -3.72 0.01 -0.57
N PRO A 206 -3.50 -0.41 0.69
CA PRO A 206 -2.85 0.40 1.73
C PRO A 206 -1.48 0.97 1.32
N VAL A 207 -0.77 0.26 0.43
CA VAL A 207 0.54 0.64 -0.08
C VAL A 207 0.52 1.97 -0.86
N VAL A 208 -0.64 2.38 -1.39
CA VAL A 208 -0.84 3.67 -2.08
C VAL A 208 -0.47 4.86 -1.18
N HIS A 209 -0.56 4.71 0.14
CA HIS A 209 -0.12 5.73 1.09
C HIS A 209 1.35 6.13 0.89
N TYR A 210 2.21 5.15 0.66
CA TYR A 210 3.67 5.33 0.61
C TYR A 210 4.18 5.83 -0.74
N PHE A 211 3.28 6.08 -1.69
CA PHE A 211 3.55 6.80 -2.93
C PHE A 211 3.42 8.31 -2.70
N TYR A 212 4.57 8.92 -2.46
CA TYR A 212 4.70 10.36 -2.24
C TYR A 212 4.78 11.12 -3.56
N SER A 213 4.17 12.31 -3.59
CA SER A 213 4.32 13.27 -4.69
C SER A 213 5.43 14.27 -4.35
N LEU A 214 6.29 14.54 -5.34
CA LEU A 214 7.31 15.58 -5.26
C LEU A 214 6.71 16.96 -5.54
N ASP A 215 5.86 17.03 -6.56
CA ASP A 215 5.13 18.24 -6.91
C ASP A 215 3.95 18.44 -5.94
N LYS A 216 3.79 19.69 -5.47
CA LYS A 216 2.65 20.11 -4.64
C LYS A 216 1.34 19.91 -5.40
N LYS A 217 1.30 20.21 -6.70
CA LYS A 217 0.08 20.08 -7.53
C LYS A 217 -0.38 18.62 -7.68
N ALA A 218 0.56 17.68 -7.65
CA ALA A 218 0.25 16.26 -7.69
C ALA A 218 0.03 15.65 -6.29
N SER A 219 0.07 16.44 -5.21
CA SER A 219 -0.05 15.96 -3.84
C SER A 219 -1.49 16.03 -3.36
N PHE A 220 -2.15 14.87 -3.24
CA PHE A 220 -3.53 14.80 -2.77
C PHE A 220 -3.74 15.42 -1.39
N SER A 221 -2.80 15.23 -0.46
CA SER A 221 -2.87 15.82 0.88
C SER A 221 -2.82 17.36 0.88
N VAL A 222 -2.10 17.96 -0.08
CA VAL A 222 -2.03 19.42 -0.26
C VAL A 222 -3.31 19.94 -0.91
N GLY A 223 -3.75 19.32 -2.00
CA GLY A 223 -5.03 19.69 -2.63
C GLY A 223 -6.20 19.54 -1.66
N LEU A 224 -6.24 18.49 -0.85
CA LEU A 224 -7.29 18.29 0.17
C LEU A 224 -7.25 19.36 1.27
N TRP A 225 -6.06 19.84 1.64
CA TRP A 225 -5.89 20.95 2.58
C TRP A 225 -6.46 22.26 2.02
N GLU A 226 -6.10 22.62 0.80
CA GLU A 226 -6.60 23.82 0.10
C GLU A 226 -8.11 23.76 -0.11
N LEU A 227 -8.61 22.61 -0.59
CA LEU A 227 -10.05 22.37 -0.74
C LEU A 227 -10.79 22.55 0.59
N ASN A 228 -10.26 21.99 1.68
CA ASN A 228 -10.91 22.15 2.98
C ASN A 228 -10.87 23.60 3.48
N ALA A 229 -9.79 24.33 3.25
CA ALA A 229 -9.71 25.75 3.59
C ALA A 229 -10.82 26.54 2.87
N MET A 230 -11.01 26.26 1.57
CA MET A 230 -12.05 26.86 0.76
C MET A 230 -13.48 26.45 1.19
N LEU A 231 -13.70 25.17 1.52
CA LEU A 231 -14.99 24.73 2.06
C LEU A 231 -15.31 25.38 3.41
N THR A 232 -14.28 25.64 4.23
CA THR A 232 -14.44 26.31 5.52
C THR A 232 -14.76 27.80 5.34
N SER A 233 -14.15 28.49 4.37
CA SER A 233 -14.50 29.89 4.09
C SER A 233 -15.94 30.03 3.61
N LEU A 234 -16.38 29.15 2.70
CA LEU A 234 -17.77 29.12 2.22
C LEU A 234 -18.78 28.77 3.31
N GLN A 235 -18.41 27.95 4.30
CA GLN A 235 -19.28 27.64 5.44
C GLN A 235 -19.58 28.86 6.32
N ASN A 236 -18.66 29.82 6.37
CA ASN A 236 -18.80 31.04 7.14
C ASN A 236 -19.53 32.15 6.37
N ASP A 237 -19.78 31.97 5.07
CA ASP A 237 -20.51 32.92 4.23
C ASP A 237 -22.01 32.57 4.19
N PRO A 238 -22.90 33.40 4.78
CA PRO A 238 -24.34 33.14 4.85
C PRO A 238 -25.05 33.20 3.49
N THR A 239 -24.40 33.72 2.44
CA THR A 239 -25.00 33.84 1.10
C THR A 239 -24.92 32.56 0.27
N GLN A 240 -24.12 31.59 0.72
CA GLN A 240 -23.75 30.42 -0.07
C GLN A 240 -24.71 29.23 0.14
N PRO A 241 -25.03 28.44 -0.91
CA PRO A 241 -25.90 27.27 -0.80
C PRO A 241 -25.18 26.07 -0.15
N LEU A 242 -25.04 26.11 1.18
CA LEU A 242 -24.31 25.12 2.00
C LEU A 242 -24.76 23.66 1.80
N ASN A 243 -26.02 23.44 1.45
CA ASN A 243 -26.56 22.10 1.25
C ASN A 243 -25.87 21.34 0.11
N LYS A 244 -25.34 22.05 -0.90
CA LYS A 244 -24.59 21.43 -2.00
C LYS A 244 -23.20 20.92 -1.57
N LEU A 245 -22.60 21.53 -0.55
CA LEU A 245 -21.23 21.22 -0.10
C LEU A 245 -21.16 20.26 1.07
N LYS A 246 -22.26 20.04 1.80
CA LYS A 246 -22.34 19.09 2.93
C LYS A 246 -21.88 17.67 2.53
N PRO A 247 -22.34 17.08 1.41
CA PRO A 247 -21.90 15.74 1.01
C PRO A 247 -20.40 15.64 0.71
N LEU A 248 -19.80 16.70 0.15
CA LEU A 248 -18.36 16.75 -0.11
C LEU A 248 -17.57 16.80 1.21
N ASN A 249 -18.00 17.65 2.16
CA ASN A 249 -17.42 17.70 3.49
C ASN A 249 -17.46 16.33 4.20
N GLN A 250 -18.59 15.62 4.12
CA GLN A 250 -18.73 14.27 4.67
C GLN A 250 -17.79 13.26 4.01
N ALA A 251 -17.58 13.34 2.69
CA ALA A 251 -16.61 12.47 2.00
C ALA A 251 -15.17 12.71 2.50
N ILE A 252 -14.80 13.98 2.74
CA ILE A 252 -13.50 14.33 3.34
C ILE A 252 -13.38 13.75 4.76
N ASP A 253 -14.41 13.90 5.59
CA ASP A 253 -14.42 13.35 6.96
C ASP A 253 -14.30 11.82 6.97
N ASN A 254 -15.05 11.14 6.09
CA ASN A 254 -14.99 9.69 5.96
C ASN A 254 -13.60 9.22 5.53
N TYR A 255 -12.97 9.92 4.58
CA TYR A 255 -11.59 9.64 4.19
C TYR A 255 -10.61 9.84 5.36
N LEU A 256 -10.67 10.98 6.06
CA LEU A 256 -9.78 11.26 7.18
C LEU A 256 -9.97 10.29 8.36
N SER A 257 -11.20 9.84 8.59
CA SER A 257 -11.48 8.82 9.60
C SER A 257 -10.80 7.49 9.27
N SER A 258 -10.90 7.05 8.00
CA SER A 258 -10.27 5.83 7.48
C SER A 258 -8.75 5.91 7.59
N MET A 259 -8.17 7.06 7.22
CA MET A 259 -6.74 7.32 7.36
C MET A 259 -6.26 7.34 8.82
N GLY A 260 -7.10 7.83 9.73
CA GLY A 260 -6.83 7.85 11.16
C GLY A 260 -6.78 6.46 11.80
N GLU A 261 -7.35 5.43 11.17
CA GLU A 261 -7.33 4.07 11.73
C GLU A 261 -6.01 3.35 11.50
N ALA A 262 -5.35 3.63 10.37
CA ALA A 262 -4.23 2.83 9.90
C ALA A 262 -2.92 3.63 9.70
N PHE A 263 -2.98 4.94 9.46
CA PHE A 263 -1.81 5.70 8.98
C PHE A 263 -1.51 6.96 9.77
N ILE A 264 -2.52 7.53 10.42
CA ILE A 264 -2.43 8.86 11.00
C ILE A 264 -2.87 8.81 12.47
N PRO A 265 -2.18 9.51 13.40
CA PRO A 265 -2.65 9.61 14.77
C PRO A 265 -4.09 10.17 14.84
N LYS A 266 -5.01 9.42 15.47
CA LYS A 266 -6.39 9.87 15.72
C LYS A 266 -6.38 11.09 16.64
N VAL A 267 -7.24 12.06 16.33
CA VAL A 267 -7.51 13.21 17.20
C VAL A 267 -8.75 12.89 18.04
N GLN A 268 -8.59 12.74 19.35
CA GLN A 268 -9.70 12.59 20.30
C GLN A 268 -10.43 13.95 20.46
N SER A 269 -11.76 13.93 20.50
CA SER A 269 -12.59 15.13 20.76
C SER A 269 -12.91 15.25 22.25
N ASN A 270 -12.81 16.47 22.79
CA ASN A 270 -13.37 16.79 24.11
C ASN A 270 -14.78 17.35 23.90
N SER A 271 -15.78 16.60 24.37
CA SER A 271 -17.19 16.71 24.01
C SER A 271 -17.94 17.86 24.69
N GLU A 272 -17.60 19.12 24.40
CA GLU A 272 -18.37 20.26 24.96
C GLU A 272 -18.93 21.24 23.90
N ASN A 273 -18.55 21.18 22.62
CA ASN A 273 -19.16 22.00 21.55
C ASN A 273 -19.07 21.35 20.16
N GLU A 274 -20.07 20.55 19.78
CA GLU A 274 -20.02 19.63 18.61
C GLU A 274 -19.77 20.30 17.25
N GLY A 275 -20.20 21.55 17.03
CA GLY A 275 -20.07 22.25 15.75
C GLY A 275 -18.66 22.83 15.50
N GLU A 276 -18.15 23.62 16.44
CA GLU A 276 -16.84 24.29 16.32
C GLU A 276 -15.67 23.32 16.51
N ASP A 277 -15.90 22.26 17.28
CA ASP A 277 -14.91 21.20 17.52
C ASP A 277 -14.71 20.32 16.27
N SER A 278 -15.75 20.17 15.42
CA SER A 278 -15.67 19.36 14.20
C SER A 278 -14.70 19.94 13.15
N VAL A 279 -14.77 21.25 12.89
CA VAL A 279 -13.88 21.95 11.93
C VAL A 279 -12.43 21.96 12.43
N LYS A 280 -12.23 22.22 13.73
CA LYS A 280 -10.91 22.18 14.38
C LYS A 280 -10.31 20.77 14.33
N LYS A 281 -11.12 19.73 14.61
CA LYS A 281 -10.71 18.33 14.51
C LYS A 281 -10.29 17.95 13.10
N ARG A 282 -11.10 18.27 12.09
CA ARG A 282 -10.78 18.00 10.68
C ARG A 282 -9.48 18.67 10.27
N ARG A 283 -9.30 19.95 10.62
CA ARG A 283 -8.07 20.70 10.34
C ARG A 283 -6.84 20.02 10.95
N LYS A 284 -6.93 19.53 12.19
CA LYS A 284 -5.84 18.82 12.85
C LYS A 284 -5.54 17.45 12.21
N GLN A 285 -6.57 16.72 11.76
CA GLN A 285 -6.39 15.48 11.01
C GLN A 285 -5.71 15.72 9.66
N LEU A 286 -6.10 16.77 8.93
CA LEU A 286 -5.43 17.15 7.68
C LEU A 286 -3.97 17.54 7.89
N GLN A 287 -3.64 18.24 8.99
CA GLN A 287 -2.23 18.52 9.33
C GLN A 287 -1.43 17.23 9.57
N ASN A 288 -2.05 16.24 10.22
CA ASN A 288 -1.38 14.95 10.42
C ASN A 288 -1.21 14.19 9.08
N LEU A 289 -2.17 14.29 8.15
CA LEU A 289 -2.07 13.75 6.79
C LEU A 289 -0.94 14.42 5.99
N LEU A 290 -0.82 15.73 6.05
CA LEU A 290 0.30 16.45 5.43
C LEU A 290 1.63 15.96 5.98
N LYS A 291 1.74 15.81 7.30
CA LYS A 291 2.96 15.32 7.96
C LYS A 291 3.29 13.87 7.57
N SER A 292 2.30 12.99 7.43
CA SER A 292 2.54 11.61 6.97
C SER A 292 3.04 11.55 5.53
N ASP A 293 2.60 12.49 4.69
CA ASP A 293 3.10 12.68 3.31
C ASP A 293 4.44 13.44 3.27
N GLY A 294 5.01 13.78 4.42
CA GLY A 294 6.26 14.52 4.55
C GLY A 294 6.16 16.00 4.19
N TRP A 295 4.96 16.56 4.08
CA TRP A 295 4.72 17.99 3.87
C TRP A 295 4.64 18.74 5.19
N HIS A 296 5.09 19.99 5.17
CA HIS A 296 5.00 20.92 6.29
C HIS A 296 4.19 22.16 5.88
N LEU A 297 3.45 22.74 6.82
CA LEU A 297 2.57 23.89 6.54
C LEU A 297 3.33 25.11 5.99
N ASN A 298 4.58 25.31 6.40
CA ASN A 298 5.43 26.39 5.88
C ASN A 298 5.83 26.21 4.39
N GLN A 299 5.63 25.02 3.84
CA GLN A 299 5.88 24.72 2.42
C GLN A 299 4.62 24.87 1.58
N ILE A 300 3.45 25.07 2.19
CA ILE A 300 2.18 25.21 1.48
C ILE A 300 1.86 26.70 1.53
N GLU A 301 2.05 27.39 0.41
CA GLU A 301 1.68 28.81 0.31
C GLU A 301 0.15 28.87 0.42
N MET A 302 -0.34 29.60 1.43
CA MET A 302 -1.76 29.90 1.54
C MET A 302 -2.04 31.09 0.62
N TYR A 303 -2.70 30.84 -0.50
CA TYR A 303 -3.37 31.86 -1.29
C TYR A 303 -4.68 32.27 -0.62
#